data_AF-A0A1F7UT78-F1
#
_entry.id   AF-A0A1F7UT78-F1
#
_cell.length_a   1.000
_cell.length_b   1.000
_cell.length_c   1.000
_cell.angle_alpha   90.00
_cell.angle_beta   90.00
_cell.angle_gamma   90.00
#
_symmetry.space_group_name_H-M   'P 1'
#
loop_
_entity.id
_entity.type
_entity.pdbx_description
1 polymer ?
#
loop_
_entity_poly.entity_id
_entity_poly.type
_entity_poly.pdbx_seq_one_letter_code
_entity_poly.pdbx_strand_id
1 'polypeptide(L)' 'MRNVINISLPEPLVKKVTQATQKHHFASKSEFFRYLLREWMAGKLAKDLEEGRKEHRAGKTKVLRSMKDLW' A
#
# COMPACT_ATOMS: atom_id res chain seq x y z
N MET A 1 14.33 4.92 -14.04
CA MET A 1 15.14 3.68 -13.95
C MET A 1 14.41 2.65 -13.09
N ARG A 2 14.48 1.36 -13.42
CA ARG A 2 13.90 0.30 -12.59
C ARG A 2 15.01 -0.30 -11.72
N ASN A 3 14.75 -0.48 -10.43
CA ASN A 3 15.67 -1.15 -9.51
C ASN A 3 15.25 -2.62 -9.33
N VAL A 4 16.23 -3.50 -9.22
CA VAL A 4 16.01 -4.93 -8.98
C VAL A 4 16.09 -5.19 -7.48
N ILE A 5 15.10 -5.92 -6.96
CA ILE A 5 15.05 -6.37 -5.57
C ILE A 5 15.11 -7.90 -5.59
N ASN A 6 16.10 -8.46 -4.89
CA ASN A 6 16.24 -9.91 -4.72
C ASN A 6 15.68 -10.33 -3.37
N ILE A 7 14.84 -11.36 -3.35
CA ILE A 7 14.24 -11.90 -2.12
C ILE A 7 14.47 -13.42 -2.09
N SER A 8 14.92 -13.91 -0.94
CA SER A 8 15.00 -15.35 -0.68
C SER A 8 13.74 -15.80 0.05
N LEU A 9 13.14 -16.89 -0.42
CA LEU A 9 11.92 -17.45 0.13
C LEU A 9 12.10 -18.96 0.37
N PRO A 10 11.56 -19.50 1.48
CA PRO A 10 11.48 -20.95 1.67
C PRO A 10 10.72 -21.62 0.52
N GLU A 11 11.10 -22.84 0.15
CA GLU A 11 10.48 -23.60 -0.95
C GLU A 11 8.93 -23.67 -0.85
N PRO A 12 8.31 -23.89 0.33
CA PRO A 12 6.86 -23.91 0.44
C PRO A 12 6.20 -22.58 0.04
N LEU A 13 6.86 -21.46 0.35
CA LEU A 13 6.40 -20.12 -0.02
C LEU A 13 6.55 -19.88 -1.52
N VAL A 14 7.64 -20.34 -2.14
CA VAL A 14 7.83 -20.26 -3.60
C VAL A 14 6.70 -21.00 -4.33
N LYS A 15 6.31 -22.19 -3.84
CA LYS A 15 5.17 -22.95 -4.39
C LYS A 15 3.87 -22.15 -4.29
N LYS A 16 3.57 -21.58 -3.11
CA LYS A 16 2.37 -20.72 -2.91
C LYS A 16 2.35 -19.50 -3.84
N VAL A 17 3.48 -18.79 -3.98
CA VAL A 17 3.60 -17.63 -4.89
C VAL A 17 3.34 -18.04 -6.34
N THR A 18 3.88 -19.19 -6.76
CA THR A 18 3.67 -19.72 -8.12
C THR A 18 2.20 -20.04 -8.37
N GLN A 19 1.55 -20.74 -7.45
CA GLN A 19 0.12 -21.06 -7.53
C GLN A 19 -0.74 -19.80 -7.57
N ALA A 20 -0.46 -18.82 -6.70
CA ALA A 20 -1.20 -17.55 -6.67
C ALA A 20 -1.02 -16.74 -7.96
N THR A 21 0.20 -16.69 -8.51
CA THR A 21 0.49 -16.01 -9.78
C THR A 21 -0.33 -16.61 -10.92
N GLN A 22 -0.40 -17.94 -11.01
CA GLN A 22 -1.18 -18.66 -12.03
C GLN A 22 -2.69 -18.50 -11.83
N LYS A 23 -3.18 -18.71 -10.60
CA LYS A 23 -4.61 -18.63 -10.25
C LYS A 23 -5.22 -17.26 -10.53
N HIS A 24 -4.45 -16.20 -10.34
CA HIS A 24 -4.89 -14.83 -10.54
C HIS A 24 -4.38 -14.23 -11.87
N HIS A 25 -3.85 -15.07 -12.77
CA HIS A 25 -3.43 -14.70 -14.12
C HIS A 25 -2.43 -13.53 -14.18
N PHE A 26 -1.51 -13.44 -13.21
CA PHE A 26 -0.47 -12.43 -13.23
C PHE A 26 0.59 -12.77 -14.30
N ALA A 27 1.01 -11.76 -15.05
CA ALA A 27 2.01 -11.90 -16.11
C ALA A 27 3.39 -12.38 -15.60
N SER A 28 3.72 -12.13 -14.33
CA SER A 28 4.95 -12.59 -13.70
C SER A 28 4.84 -12.57 -12.17
N LYS A 29 5.76 -13.28 -11.49
CA LYS A 29 5.92 -13.18 -10.03
C LYS A 29 6.18 -11.73 -9.60
N SER A 30 6.98 -10.99 -10.36
CA SER A 30 7.27 -9.58 -10.09
C SER A 30 6.01 -8.72 -10.15
N GLU A 31 5.10 -8.99 -11.09
CA GLU A 31 3.83 -8.24 -11.15
C GLU A 31 2.90 -8.60 -10.00
N PHE A 32 2.86 -9.88 -9.61
CA PHE A 32 2.15 -10.31 -8.41
C PHE A 32 2.66 -9.59 -7.14
N PHE A 33 3.98 -9.51 -6.95
CA PHE A 33 4.55 -8.78 -5.81
C PHE A 33 4.29 -7.26 -5.87
N ARG A 34 4.31 -6.64 -7.05
CA ARG A 34 3.92 -5.23 -7.20
C ARG A 34 2.46 -4.99 -6.84
N TYR A 35 1.57 -5.91 -7.23
CA TYR A 35 0.17 -5.87 -6.82
C TYR A 35 0.03 -5.94 -5.29
N LEU A 36 0.66 -6.91 -4.64
CA LEU A 36 0.63 -7.03 -3.18
C LEU A 36 1.15 -5.78 -2.47
N LEU A 37 2.23 -5.19 -2.97
CA LEU A 37 2.78 -3.96 -2.41
C LEU A 37 1.78 -2.79 -2.54
N ARG A 38 1.11 -2.66 -3.70
CA ARG A 38 0.06 -1.64 -3.91
C ARG A 38 -1.09 -1.83 -2.94
N GLU A 39 -1.59 -3.05 -2.78
CA GLU A 39 -2.68 -3.34 -1.83
C GLU A 39 -2.27 -3.04 -0.38
N TRP A 40 -1.06 -3.41 0.02
CA TRP A 40 -0.54 -3.10 1.35
C TRP A 40 -0.44 -1.59 1.60
N MET A 41 0.08 -0.83 0.63
CA MET A 41 0.14 0.63 0.72
C MET A 41 -1.24 1.26 0.75
N ALA A 42 -2.19 0.78 -0.07
CA ALA A 42 -3.56 1.28 -0.09
C ALA A 42 -4.27 1.03 1.24
N GLY A 43 -4.10 -0.16 1.83
CA GLY A 43 -4.63 -0.47 3.16
C GLY A 43 -4.04 0.41 4.26
N LYS A 44 -2.73 0.72 4.19
CA LYS A 44 -2.10 1.68 5.10
C LYS A 44 -2.69 3.08 4.92
N LEU A 45 -2.78 3.56 3.68
CA LEU A 45 -3.36 4.87 3.37
C LEU A 45 -4.81 4.99 3.88
N ALA A 46 -5.62 3.95 3.74
CA ALA A 46 -6.99 3.94 4.24
C ALA A 46 -7.05 4.08 5.77
N LYS A 47 -6.13 3.44 6.50
CA LYS A 47 -6.01 3.57 7.95
C LYS A 47 -5.57 4.99 8.35
N ASP A 48 -4.54 5.51 7.71
CA ASP A 48 -3.99 6.84 7.98
C ASP A 48 -5.07 7.92 7.73
N LEU A 49 -5.86 7.77 6.66
CA LEU A 49 -6.97 8.67 6.35
C LEU A 49 -8.09 8.61 7.40
N GLU A 50 -8.45 7.41 7.84
CA GLU A 50 -9.49 7.24 8.85
C GLU A 50 -9.05 7.81 10.21
N GLU A 51 -7.77 7.69 10.55
CA GLU A 51 -7.19 8.33 11.74
C GLU A 51 -7.24 9.85 11.62
N GLY A 52 -6.82 10.42 10.49
CA GLY A 52 -6.94 11.86 10.25
C GLY A 52 -8.39 12.37 10.30
N ARG A 53 -9.35 11.59 9.81
CA ARG A 53 -10.79 11.91 9.93
C ARG A 53 -11.25 11.93 11.38
N LYS A 54 -10.79 10.98 12.21
CA LYS A 54 -11.09 10.96 13.65
C LYS A 54 -10.49 12.17 14.36
N GLU A 55 -9.25 12.54 14.05
CA GLU A 55 -8.61 13.73 14.60
C GLU A 55 -9.32 15.03 14.19
N HIS A 56 -9.77 15.11 12.94
CA HIS A 56 -10.57 16.24 12.46
C HIS A 56 -11.90 16.36 13.20
N ARG A 57 -12.64 15.25 13.36
CA ARG A 57 -13.88 15.22 14.14
C ARG A 57 -13.66 15.54 15.62
N ALA A 58 -12.51 15.16 16.18
CA ALA A 58 -12.13 15.47 17.56
C ALA A 58 -11.64 16.92 17.74
N GLY A 59 -11.63 17.74 16.69
CA GLY A 59 -11.22 19.15 16.75
C GLY A 59 -9.71 19.34 16.91
N LYS A 60 -8.90 18.32 16.67
CA LYS A 60 -7.43 18.37 16.82
C LYS A 60 -6.70 18.96 15.60
N THR A 61 -7.45 19.44 14.61
CA THR A 61 -6.91 19.98 13.35
C THR A 61 -6.99 21.50 13.31
N LYS A 62 -6.03 22.14 12.63
CA LYS A 62 -6.02 23.59 12.38
C LYS A 62 -7.21 23.99 11.49
N VAL A 63 -8.08 24.86 11.98
CA VAL A 63 -9.15 25.47 11.17
C VAL A 63 -8.57 26.68 10.44
N LEU A 64 -8.52 26.60 9.12
CA LEU A 64 -8.10 27.70 8.26
C LEU A 64 -9.34 28.51 7.89
N ARG A 65 -9.32 29.82 8.13
CA ARG A 65 -10.43 30.73 7.81
C ARG A 65 -10.21 31.41 6.47
N SER A 66 -8.98 31.44 5.98
CA SER A 66 -8.64 31.99 4.67
C SER A 66 -7.44 31.27 4.06
N MET A 67 -7.25 31.43 2.75
CA MET A 67 -6.08 30.91 2.05
C MET A 67 -4.76 31.46 2.63
N LYS A 68 -4.77 32.68 3.21
CA LYS A 68 -3.58 33.25 3.88
C LYS A 68 -3.16 32.46 5.14
N ASP A 69 -4.04 31.65 5.70
CA ASP A 69 -3.72 30.87 6.90
C ASP A 69 -2.97 29.56 6.56
N LEU A 70 -2.97 29.19 5.28
CA LEU A 70 -2.37 27.96 4.74
C LEU A 70 -0.89 28.12 4.36
N TRP A 71 -0.45 29.34 4.04
CA TRP A 71 0.88 29.63 3.49
C TRP A 71 1.65 30.61 4.37
#